data_AF-A0A1B1CKV4-F1
#
_entry.id   AF-A0A1B1CKV4-F1
#
_cell.length_a   1.000
_cell.length_b   1.000
_cell.length_c   1.000
_cell.angle_alpha   90.00
_cell.angle_beta   90.00
_cell.angle_gamma   90.00
#
_symmetry.space_group_name_H-M   'P 1'
#
loop_
_entity.id
_entity.type
_entity.pdbx_description
1 polymer ?
#
loop_
_entity_poly.entity_id
_entity_poly.type
_entity_poly.pdbx_seq_one_letter_code
_entity_poly.pdbx_strand_id
1 'polypeptide(L)'
;MTTLTTITSTVTAAFLGSFVEVVEAFTIILAVGVTQSWRPAFIGTGLALGVLAILVLALGPLLGLIPVELMQFVIGTLLVLFGLRWLRKAILRASGFIALHDEDKAFAAETDSLRRQSSERRANLLAGIAAFKAVLLEGIEVVFIVIATGAGHGMIGYASLGAAAACLLVLIIGIFVHKPLSAVPENSLKFVVGLLLSAFGIFWVGEGIGADWPGDDLSLLAILAVLAVFSFAAVRMLRQYFNAHAEVAA
;
A
#
# COMPACT_ATOMS: atom_id res chain seq x y z
N MET A 1 -6.28 -3.56 -27.28
CA MET A 1 -6.77 -4.95 -27.17
C MET A 1 -6.33 -5.50 -25.83
N THR A 2 -7.26 -5.95 -24.98
CA THR A 2 -6.92 -6.57 -23.68
C THR A 2 -6.27 -7.93 -23.93
N THR A 3 -4.95 -8.03 -23.78
CA THR A 3 -4.24 -9.30 -23.88
C THR A 3 -4.21 -10.00 -22.54
N LEU A 4 -4.06 -11.33 -22.54
CA LEU A 4 -3.92 -12.11 -21.31
C LEU A 4 -2.78 -11.56 -20.43
N THR A 5 -1.67 -11.14 -21.05
CA THR A 5 -0.51 -10.54 -20.38
C THR A 5 -0.86 -9.24 -19.66
N THR A 6 -1.66 -8.36 -20.27
CA THR A 6 -2.09 -7.11 -19.65
C THR A 6 -3.03 -7.36 -18.48
N ILE A 7 -3.95 -8.33 -18.62
CA ILE A 7 -4.87 -8.71 -17.54
C ILE A 7 -4.07 -9.28 -16.36
N THR A 8 -3.19 -10.24 -16.61
CA THR A 8 -2.41 -10.89 -15.55
C THR A 8 -1.49 -9.89 -14.85
N SER A 9 -0.81 -9.00 -15.59
CA SER A 9 0.04 -7.97 -14.98
C SER A 9 -0.76 -7.02 -14.09
N THR A 10 -1.94 -6.56 -14.54
CA THR A 10 -2.80 -5.66 -13.73
C THR A 10 -3.32 -6.36 -12.48
N VAL A 11 -3.83 -7.59 -12.62
CA VAL A 11 -4.34 -8.38 -11.50
C VAL A 11 -3.22 -8.65 -10.50
N THR A 12 -2.04 -9.07 -10.95
CA THR A 12 -0.90 -9.36 -10.07
C THR A 12 -0.40 -8.11 -9.37
N ALA A 13 -0.27 -6.98 -10.07
CA ALA A 13 0.16 -5.73 -9.46
C ALA A 13 -0.83 -5.25 -8.37
N ALA A 14 -2.13 -5.25 -8.69
CA ALA A 14 -3.18 -4.87 -7.75
C ALA A 14 -3.25 -5.83 -6.55
N PHE A 15 -3.10 -7.14 -6.81
CA PHE A 15 -3.07 -8.16 -5.77
C PHE A 15 -1.89 -7.96 -4.81
N LEU A 16 -0.66 -7.85 -5.33
CA LEU A 16 0.53 -7.73 -4.48
C LEU A 16 0.54 -6.45 -3.66
N GLY A 17 0.14 -5.33 -4.27
CA GLY A 17 0.00 -4.06 -3.54
C GLY A 17 -1.08 -4.15 -2.46
N SER A 18 -2.28 -4.62 -2.82
CA SER A 18 -3.39 -4.68 -1.86
C SER A 18 -3.17 -5.72 -0.76
N PHE A 19 -2.41 -6.79 -1.03
CA PHE A 19 -2.12 -7.83 -0.05
C PHE A 19 -1.41 -7.27 1.18
N VAL A 20 -0.43 -6.40 0.97
CA VAL A 20 0.31 -5.75 2.06
C VAL A 20 -0.61 -4.86 2.90
N GLU A 21 -1.38 -4.01 2.23
CA GLU A 21 -2.26 -3.05 2.92
C GLU A 21 -3.37 -3.76 3.71
N VAL A 22 -3.90 -4.86 3.17
CA VAL A 22 -4.89 -5.65 3.91
C VAL A 22 -4.25 -6.40 5.09
N VAL A 23 -2.98 -6.82 4.99
CA VAL A 23 -2.25 -7.41 6.13
C VAL A 23 -2.11 -6.39 7.27
N GLU A 24 -1.67 -5.17 6.98
CA GLU A 24 -1.53 -4.11 8.00
C GLU A 24 -2.87 -3.77 8.66
N ALA A 25 -3.93 -3.59 7.86
CA ALA A 25 -5.27 -3.35 8.38
C ALA A 25 -5.74 -4.52 9.26
N PHE A 26 -5.51 -5.76 8.81
CA PHE A 26 -5.90 -6.96 9.55
C PHE A 26 -5.17 -7.05 10.89
N THR A 27 -3.87 -6.75 10.94
CA THR A 27 -3.08 -6.75 12.18
C THR A 27 -3.70 -5.83 13.23
N ILE A 28 -4.11 -4.62 12.85
CA ILE A 28 -4.75 -3.68 13.78
C ILE A 28 -6.14 -4.16 14.21
N ILE A 29 -6.97 -4.67 13.28
CA ILE A 29 -8.29 -5.22 13.60
C ILE A 29 -8.15 -6.37 14.61
N LEU A 30 -7.18 -7.26 14.39
CA LEU A 30 -6.87 -8.37 15.29
C LEU A 30 -6.43 -7.86 16.66
N ALA A 31 -5.56 -6.83 16.71
CA ALA A 31 -5.12 -6.22 17.97
C ALA A 31 -6.32 -5.67 18.74
N VAL A 32 -7.22 -4.96 18.08
CA VAL A 32 -8.45 -4.43 18.69
C VAL A 32 -9.38 -5.56 19.16
N GLY A 33 -9.58 -6.58 18.34
CA GLY A 33 -10.48 -7.70 18.61
C GLY A 33 -10.03 -8.56 19.80
N VAL A 34 -8.72 -8.83 19.91
CA VAL A 34 -8.15 -9.68 20.96
C VAL A 34 -7.99 -8.93 22.29
N THR A 35 -7.78 -7.61 22.26
CA THR A 35 -7.48 -6.84 23.48
C THR A 35 -8.70 -6.24 24.16
N GLN A 36 -9.66 -5.77 23.37
CA GLN A 36 -10.83 -5.06 23.90
C GLN A 36 -12.10 -5.86 23.63
N SER A 37 -12.56 -5.90 22.38
CA SER A 37 -13.68 -6.74 21.94
C SER A 37 -13.83 -6.73 20.42
N TRP A 38 -14.40 -7.82 19.88
CA TRP A 38 -14.68 -7.97 18.45
C TRP A 38 -15.81 -7.07 17.94
N ARG A 39 -16.77 -6.70 18.80
CA ARG A 39 -17.92 -5.87 18.38
C ARG A 39 -17.49 -4.48 17.89
N PRO A 40 -16.72 -3.68 18.65
CA PRO A 40 -16.21 -2.40 18.16
C PRO A 40 -15.26 -2.52 16.99
N ALA A 41 -14.43 -3.59 16.94
CA ALA A 41 -13.56 -3.85 15.81
C ALA A 41 -14.36 -3.96 14.51
N PHE A 42 -15.37 -4.83 14.46
CA PHE A 42 -16.21 -5.01 13.28
C PHE A 42 -17.09 -3.79 12.96
N ILE A 43 -17.57 -3.06 13.96
CA ILE A 43 -18.30 -1.80 13.72
C ILE A 43 -17.38 -0.77 13.06
N GLY A 44 -16.17 -0.60 13.58
CA GLY A 44 -15.16 0.29 13.01
C GLY A 44 -14.80 -0.08 11.57
N THR A 45 -14.48 -1.35 11.33
CA THR A 45 -14.23 -1.89 9.99
C THR A 45 -15.41 -1.67 9.05
N GLY A 46 -16.63 -2.01 9.47
CA GLY A 46 -17.83 -1.87 8.65
C GLY A 46 -18.12 -0.41 8.27
N LEU A 47 -17.95 0.52 9.21
CA LEU A 47 -18.09 1.96 8.94
C LEU A 47 -17.02 2.45 7.96
N ALA A 48 -15.77 2.03 8.12
CA ALA A 48 -14.69 2.41 7.22
C ALA A 48 -14.91 1.88 5.80
N LEU A 49 -15.32 0.61 5.66
CA LEU A 49 -15.69 0.03 4.37
C LEU A 49 -16.89 0.75 3.74
N GLY A 50 -17.89 1.14 4.54
CA GLY A 50 -19.01 1.95 4.07
C GLY A 50 -18.57 3.31 3.51
N VAL A 51 -17.66 4.00 4.21
CA VAL A 51 -17.08 5.27 3.74
C VAL A 51 -16.28 5.08 2.46
N LEU A 52 -15.43 4.05 2.39
CA LEU A 52 -14.66 3.72 1.19
C LEU A 52 -15.58 3.40 0.00
N ALA A 53 -16.65 2.63 0.21
CA ALA A 53 -17.62 2.31 -0.81
C ALA A 53 -18.33 3.58 -1.32
N ILE A 54 -18.75 4.48 -0.43
CA ILE A 54 -19.34 5.77 -0.80
C ILE A 54 -18.34 6.59 -1.63
N LEU A 55 -17.08 6.67 -1.18
CA LEU A 55 -16.03 7.40 -1.88
C LEU A 55 -15.82 6.86 -3.28
N VAL A 56 -15.67 5.54 -3.44
CA VAL A 56 -15.46 4.89 -4.74
C VAL A 56 -16.68 5.03 -5.65
N LEU A 57 -17.90 4.87 -5.13
CA LEU A 57 -19.13 5.01 -5.93
C LEU A 57 -19.40 6.46 -6.34
N ALA A 58 -19.01 7.43 -5.51
CA ALA A 58 -19.13 8.84 -5.84
C ALA A 58 -18.05 9.28 -6.83
N LEU A 59 -16.77 8.98 -6.56
CA LEU A 59 -15.63 9.45 -7.37
C LEU A 59 -15.38 8.60 -8.61
N GLY A 60 -15.72 7.31 -8.60
CA GLY A 60 -15.47 6.40 -9.72
C GLY A 60 -16.06 6.88 -11.05
N PRO A 61 -17.37 7.22 -11.12
CA PRO A 61 -17.97 7.78 -12.33
C PRO A 61 -17.36 9.12 -12.75
N LEU A 62 -16.94 9.95 -11.79
CA LEU A 62 -16.29 11.24 -12.06
C LEU A 62 -14.95 11.05 -12.79
N LEU A 63 -14.20 9.97 -12.51
CA LEU A 63 -12.94 9.68 -13.20
C LEU A 63 -13.13 9.47 -14.70
N GLY A 64 -14.26 8.89 -15.13
CA GLY A 64 -14.56 8.67 -16.54
C GLY A 64 -14.90 9.95 -17.32
N LEU A 65 -15.16 11.06 -16.63
CA LEU A 65 -15.42 12.36 -17.25
C LEU A 65 -14.15 13.19 -17.46
N ILE A 66 -13.03 12.78 -16.86
CA ILE A 66 -11.76 13.50 -16.90
C ILE A 66 -11.01 13.11 -18.19
N PRO A 67 -10.48 14.08 -18.96
CA PRO A 67 -9.62 13.79 -20.10
C PRO A 67 -8.45 12.90 -19.71
N VAL A 68 -8.07 11.98 -20.59
CA VAL A 68 -7.06 10.95 -20.29
C VAL A 68 -5.71 11.59 -19.92
N GLU A 69 -5.35 12.70 -20.56
CA GLU A 69 -4.09 13.42 -20.34
C GLU A 69 -4.06 14.05 -18.94
N LEU A 70 -5.18 14.67 -18.52
CA LEU A 70 -5.31 15.24 -17.19
C LEU A 70 -5.32 14.15 -16.12
N MET A 71 -5.98 13.02 -16.41
CA MET A 71 -5.99 11.84 -15.54
C MET A 71 -4.58 11.26 -15.38
N GLN A 72 -3.84 11.09 -16.48
CA GLN A 72 -2.45 10.62 -16.48
C GLN A 72 -1.56 11.57 -15.66
N PHE A 73 -1.67 12.88 -15.86
CA PHE A 73 -0.87 13.85 -15.11
C PHE A 73 -1.18 13.83 -13.60
N VAL A 74 -2.46 13.91 -13.23
CA VAL A 74 -2.87 13.98 -11.81
C VAL A 74 -2.58 12.67 -11.08
N ILE A 75 -3.02 11.54 -11.65
CA ILE A 75 -2.80 10.23 -11.02
C ILE A 75 -1.32 9.86 -11.08
N GLY A 76 -0.64 10.14 -12.18
CA GLY A 76 0.82 9.94 -12.30
C GLY A 76 1.57 10.71 -11.21
N THR A 77 1.20 11.97 -10.96
CA THR A 77 1.80 12.77 -9.89
C THR A 77 1.53 12.16 -8.52
N LEU A 78 0.28 11.77 -8.24
CA LEU A 78 -0.07 11.09 -6.98
C LEU A 78 0.72 9.79 -6.81
N LEU A 79 0.93 9.03 -7.89
CA LEU A 79 1.70 7.81 -7.88
C LEU A 79 3.17 8.02 -7.60
N VAL A 80 3.78 9.06 -8.18
CA VAL A 80 5.14 9.46 -7.82
C VAL A 80 5.20 9.80 -6.34
N LEU A 81 4.27 10.60 -5.80
CA LEU A 81 4.27 10.99 -4.38
C LEU A 81 4.09 9.80 -3.43
N PHE A 82 3.16 8.89 -3.72
CA PHE A 82 2.95 7.67 -2.93
C PHE A 82 4.12 6.70 -3.07
N GLY A 83 4.52 6.39 -4.30
CA GLY A 83 5.62 5.49 -4.60
C GLY A 83 6.92 5.96 -3.95
N LEU A 84 7.24 7.26 -4.01
CA LEU A 84 8.44 7.80 -3.37
C LEU A 84 8.38 7.76 -1.85
N ARG A 85 7.21 7.95 -1.23
CA ARG A 85 7.05 7.82 0.23
C ARG A 85 7.35 6.40 0.69
N TRP A 86 6.81 5.41 -0.02
CA TRP A 86 7.09 4.00 0.25
C TRP A 86 8.54 3.64 -0.05
N LEU A 87 9.05 4.01 -1.23
CA LEU A 87 10.40 3.72 -1.67
C LEU A 87 11.44 4.32 -0.72
N ARG A 88 11.24 5.57 -0.27
CA ARG A 88 12.10 6.20 0.74
C ARG A 88 12.13 5.39 2.03
N LYS A 89 10.96 5.04 2.59
CA LYS A 89 10.90 4.24 3.83
C LYS A 89 11.57 2.88 3.62
N ALA A 90 11.32 2.23 2.49
CA ALA A 90 11.86 0.92 2.18
C ALA A 90 13.39 0.95 1.99
N ILE A 91 13.95 1.97 1.33
CA ILE A 91 15.40 2.20 1.23
C ILE A 91 16.02 2.37 2.62
N LEU A 92 15.43 3.22 3.46
CA LEU A 92 15.95 3.47 4.81
C LEU A 92 15.91 2.20 5.67
N ARG A 93 14.82 1.43 5.60
CA ARG A 93 14.70 0.13 6.28
C ARG A 93 15.72 -0.89 5.76
N ALA A 94 15.87 -1.01 4.44
CA ALA A 94 16.85 -1.92 3.83
C ALA A 94 18.31 -1.52 4.12
N SER A 95 18.57 -0.23 4.36
CA SER A 95 19.90 0.27 4.71
C SER A 95 20.28 0.07 6.18
N GLY A 96 19.32 -0.24 7.06
CA GLY A 96 19.54 -0.40 8.51
C GLY A 96 19.33 0.86 9.35
N PHE A 97 19.10 2.02 8.72
CA PHE A 97 18.83 3.29 9.40
C PHE A 97 17.49 3.32 10.16
N ILE A 98 16.50 2.60 9.66
CA ILE A 98 15.21 2.42 10.33
C ILE A 98 15.02 0.91 10.53
N ALA A 99 14.48 0.51 11.68
CA ALA A 99 14.13 -0.88 11.92
C ALA A 99 13.15 -1.38 10.84
N LEU A 100 13.32 -2.63 10.42
CA LEU A 100 12.36 -3.30 9.56
C LEU A 100 10.97 -3.24 10.20
N HIS A 101 9.94 -3.04 9.38
CA HIS A 101 8.57 -3.17 9.88
C HIS A 101 8.31 -4.63 10.23
N ASP A 102 7.62 -4.81 11.35
CA ASP A 102 7.44 -6.08 12.02
C ASP A 102 6.03 -6.07 12.60
N GLU A 103 5.16 -6.86 11.99
CA GLU A 103 3.74 -6.94 12.35
C GLU A 103 3.55 -7.44 13.79
N ASP A 104 4.46 -8.28 14.32
CA ASP A 104 4.37 -8.71 15.72
C ASP A 104 4.60 -7.52 16.66
N LYS A 105 5.57 -6.66 16.33
CA LYS A 105 5.85 -5.44 17.10
C LYS A 105 4.76 -4.40 16.95
N ALA A 106 4.22 -4.22 15.75
CA ALA A 106 3.10 -3.33 15.50
C ALA A 106 1.86 -3.78 16.29
N PHE A 107 1.54 -5.08 16.23
CA PHE A 107 0.48 -5.70 17.01
C PHE A 107 0.68 -5.52 18.52
N ALA A 108 1.89 -5.77 19.02
CA ALA A 108 2.19 -5.63 20.44
C ALA A 108 2.09 -4.18 20.91
N ALA A 109 2.62 -3.23 20.14
CA ALA A 109 2.55 -1.81 20.45
C ALA A 109 1.10 -1.30 20.47
N GLU A 110 0.29 -1.71 19.49
CA GLU A 110 -1.13 -1.35 19.43
C GLU A 110 -1.91 -2.01 20.58
N THR A 111 -1.60 -3.27 20.89
CA THR A 111 -2.18 -3.97 22.03
C THR A 111 -1.90 -3.27 23.36
N ASP A 112 -0.67 -2.82 23.56
CA ASP A 112 -0.27 -2.09 24.77
C ASP A 112 -0.94 -0.71 24.83
N SER A 113 -1.08 -0.02 23.69
CA SER A 113 -1.76 1.28 23.61
C SER A 113 -3.24 1.16 24.00
N LEU A 114 -3.91 0.12 23.50
CA LEU A 114 -5.32 -0.18 23.78
C LEU A 114 -5.52 -0.64 25.22
N ARG A 115 -4.63 -1.47 25.76
CA ARG A 115 -4.66 -1.91 27.18
C ARG A 115 -4.53 -0.74 28.14
N ARG A 116 -3.70 0.26 27.84
CA ARG A 116 -3.59 1.48 28.68
C ARG A 116 -4.89 2.30 28.67
N GLN A 117 -5.63 2.26 27.57
CA GLN A 117 -6.90 2.95 27.39
C GLN A 117 -8.11 2.11 27.84
N SER A 118 -7.91 0.83 28.20
CA SER A 118 -9.01 -0.10 28.47
C SER A 118 -9.77 0.19 29.76
N SER A 119 -9.15 0.91 30.71
CA SER A 119 -9.81 1.38 31.94
C SER A 119 -10.72 2.59 31.72
N GLU A 120 -10.68 3.21 30.54
CA GLU A 120 -11.52 4.35 30.24
C GLU A 120 -12.96 3.92 29.95
N ARG A 121 -13.92 4.74 30.38
CA ARG A 121 -15.36 4.51 30.09
C ARG A 121 -15.67 4.46 28.58
N ARG A 122 -14.76 4.96 27.75
CA ARG A 122 -14.85 5.03 26.28
C ARG A 122 -13.95 4.03 25.56
N ALA A 123 -13.35 3.06 26.25
CA ALA A 123 -12.42 2.10 25.66
C ALA A 123 -12.97 1.41 24.39
N ASN A 124 -14.23 0.99 24.41
CA ASN A 124 -14.87 0.37 23.23
C ASN A 124 -15.02 1.35 22.05
N LEU A 125 -15.26 2.64 22.30
CA LEU A 125 -15.34 3.64 21.24
C LEU A 125 -13.95 3.90 20.64
N LEU A 126 -12.92 4.02 21.48
CA LEU A 126 -11.54 4.23 21.03
C LEU A 126 -11.01 3.05 20.22
N ALA A 127 -11.29 1.82 20.68
CA ALA A 127 -11.05 0.58 19.95
C ALA A 127 -11.72 0.57 18.56
N GLY A 128 -13.00 0.95 18.49
CA GLY A 128 -13.70 1.06 17.21
C GLY A 128 -13.12 2.14 16.29
N ILE A 129 -12.67 3.27 16.84
CA ILE A 129 -11.98 4.34 16.08
C ILE A 129 -10.64 3.86 15.55
N ALA A 130 -9.87 3.09 16.33
CA ALA A 130 -8.59 2.52 15.90
C ALA A 130 -8.78 1.59 14.69
N ALA A 131 -9.72 0.63 14.79
CA ALA A 131 -10.08 -0.25 13.67
C ALA A 131 -10.62 0.53 12.45
N PHE A 132 -11.46 1.54 12.67
CA PHE A 132 -11.96 2.41 11.60
C PHE A 132 -10.83 3.13 10.88
N LYS A 133 -9.90 3.75 11.63
CA LYS A 133 -8.77 4.50 11.05
C LYS A 133 -7.85 3.59 10.26
N ALA A 134 -7.51 2.42 10.81
CA ALA A 134 -6.67 1.44 10.13
C ALA A 134 -7.29 1.05 8.78
N VAL A 135 -8.53 0.57 8.79
CA VAL A 135 -9.22 0.14 7.57
C VAL A 135 -9.40 1.27 6.57
N LEU A 136 -9.70 2.48 7.04
CA LEU A 136 -9.86 3.63 6.17
C LEU A 136 -8.54 4.03 5.51
N LEU A 137 -7.45 4.08 6.28
CA LEU A 137 -6.13 4.47 5.77
C LEU A 137 -5.61 3.44 4.77
N GLU A 138 -5.54 2.16 5.16
CA GLU A 138 -5.02 1.13 4.26
C GLU A 138 -5.97 0.90 3.09
N GLY A 139 -7.28 1.00 3.31
CA GLY A 139 -8.27 0.88 2.25
C GLY A 139 -8.18 2.01 1.21
N ILE A 140 -7.79 3.23 1.61
CA ILE A 140 -7.48 4.31 0.66
C ILE A 140 -6.26 3.93 -0.17
N GLU A 141 -5.20 3.38 0.43
CA GLU A 141 -4.00 2.95 -0.31
C GLU A 141 -4.35 1.83 -1.32
N VAL A 142 -5.23 0.88 -0.96
CA VAL A 142 -5.79 -0.12 -1.89
C VAL A 142 -6.53 0.54 -3.05
N VAL A 143 -7.39 1.52 -2.80
CA VAL A 143 -8.12 2.25 -3.86
C VAL A 143 -7.13 2.96 -4.80
N PHE A 144 -6.09 3.58 -4.25
CA PHE A 144 -5.03 4.20 -5.06
C PHE A 144 -4.31 3.19 -5.94
N ILE A 145 -3.96 2.01 -5.42
CA ILE A 145 -3.32 0.93 -6.19
C ILE A 145 -4.24 0.44 -7.32
N VAL A 146 -5.54 0.25 -7.06
CA VAL A 146 -6.51 -0.17 -8.08
C VAL A 146 -6.64 0.86 -9.19
N ILE A 147 -6.73 2.14 -8.84
CA ILE A 147 -6.79 3.23 -9.81
C ILE A 147 -5.49 3.28 -10.62
N ALA A 148 -4.33 3.21 -9.96
CA ALA A 148 -3.04 3.25 -10.61
C ALA A 148 -2.83 2.13 -11.63
N THR A 149 -3.14 0.90 -11.23
CA THR A 149 -2.91 -0.29 -12.05
C THR A 149 -3.99 -0.51 -13.11
N GLY A 150 -5.18 0.08 -12.91
CA GLY A 150 -6.35 -0.15 -13.74
C GLY A 150 -6.80 1.01 -14.64
N ALA A 151 -6.57 2.27 -14.27
CA ALA A 151 -7.27 3.40 -14.89
C ALA A 151 -6.82 3.71 -16.33
N GLY A 152 -5.53 3.55 -16.67
CA GLY A 152 -5.02 3.95 -17.99
C GLY A 152 -5.53 3.14 -19.17
N HIS A 153 -6.10 1.95 -18.93
CA HIS A 153 -6.56 1.05 -19.99
C HIS A 153 -8.00 0.56 -19.79
N GLY A 154 -8.79 1.19 -18.91
CA GLY A 154 -10.14 0.71 -18.58
C GLY A 154 -10.15 -0.64 -17.85
N MET A 155 -9.06 -0.98 -17.17
CA MET A 155 -8.79 -2.27 -16.52
C MET A 155 -9.14 -2.27 -15.02
N ILE A 156 -9.82 -1.22 -14.54
CA ILE A 156 -10.22 -1.04 -13.14
C ILE A 156 -10.97 -2.26 -12.60
N GLY A 157 -11.80 -2.92 -13.42
CA GLY A 157 -12.51 -4.15 -13.05
C GLY A 157 -11.55 -5.30 -12.70
N TYR A 158 -10.50 -5.50 -13.50
CA TYR A 158 -9.50 -6.54 -13.26
C TYR A 158 -8.59 -6.19 -12.07
N ALA A 159 -8.19 -4.92 -11.94
CA ALA A 159 -7.44 -4.44 -10.79
C ALA A 159 -8.24 -4.65 -9.48
N SER A 160 -9.54 -4.31 -9.49
CA SER A 160 -10.46 -4.56 -8.38
C SER A 160 -10.55 -6.05 -8.02
N LEU A 161 -10.53 -6.94 -9.02
CA LEU A 161 -10.54 -8.39 -8.81
C LEU A 161 -9.25 -8.86 -8.11
N GLY A 162 -8.09 -8.33 -8.51
CA GLY A 162 -6.81 -8.58 -7.84
C GLY A 162 -6.82 -8.12 -6.38
N ALA A 163 -7.31 -6.91 -6.12
CA ALA A 163 -7.44 -6.37 -4.76
C ALA A 163 -8.42 -7.19 -3.90
N ALA A 164 -9.56 -7.59 -4.47
CA ALA A 164 -10.54 -8.45 -3.80
C ALA A 164 -9.97 -9.83 -3.47
N ALA A 165 -9.21 -10.43 -4.39
CA ALA A 165 -8.55 -11.71 -4.17
C ALA A 165 -7.49 -11.62 -3.05
N ALA A 166 -6.72 -10.54 -3.00
CA ALA A 166 -5.78 -10.29 -1.91
C ALA A 166 -6.49 -10.16 -0.56
N CYS A 167 -7.58 -9.38 -0.52
CA CYS A 167 -8.39 -9.22 0.68
C CYS A 167 -8.97 -10.56 1.17
N LEU A 168 -9.57 -11.33 0.26
CA LEU A 168 -10.14 -12.64 0.58
C LEU A 168 -9.06 -13.59 1.11
N LEU A 169 -7.88 -13.62 0.49
CA LEU A 169 -6.78 -14.47 0.94
C LEU A 169 -6.33 -14.11 2.35
N VAL A 170 -6.11 -12.81 2.64
CA VAL A 170 -5.71 -12.36 3.98
C VAL A 170 -6.76 -12.73 5.02
N LEU A 171 -8.05 -12.54 4.71
CA LEU A 171 -9.13 -12.91 5.62
C LEU A 171 -9.16 -14.43 5.88
N ILE A 172 -9.00 -15.26 4.85
CA ILE A 172 -8.92 -16.72 4.99
C ILE A 172 -7.76 -17.10 5.89
N ILE A 173 -6.55 -16.61 5.62
CA ILE A 173 -5.37 -16.92 6.42
C ILE A 173 -5.56 -16.42 7.86
N GLY A 174 -6.10 -15.21 8.03
CA GLY A 174 -6.39 -14.59 9.33
C GLY A 174 -7.33 -15.43 10.20
N ILE A 175 -8.36 -16.03 9.60
CA ILE A 175 -9.30 -16.96 10.28
C ILE A 175 -8.58 -18.23 10.77
N PHE A 176 -7.53 -18.69 10.10
CA PHE A 176 -6.81 -19.89 10.56
C PHE A 176 -5.69 -19.55 11.56
N VAL A 177 -4.95 -18.47 11.31
CA VAL A 177 -3.71 -18.15 12.03
C VAL A 177 -3.97 -17.41 13.34
N HIS A 178 -5.02 -16.58 13.43
CA HIS A 178 -5.37 -15.77 14.61
C HIS A 178 -4.19 -14.99 15.23
N LYS A 179 -3.17 -14.68 14.44
CA LYS A 179 -1.96 -13.93 14.80
C LYS A 179 -1.63 -12.94 13.68
N PRO A 180 -0.90 -11.84 13.97
CA PRO A 180 -0.37 -10.97 12.94
C PRO A 180 0.41 -11.78 11.88
N LEU A 181 0.31 -11.36 10.62
CA LEU A 181 0.86 -12.09 9.48
C LEU A 181 2.34 -11.72 9.24
N SER A 182 3.14 -11.82 10.29
CA SER A 182 4.54 -11.39 10.36
C SER A 182 5.48 -12.17 9.44
N ALA A 183 5.02 -13.30 8.89
CA ALA A 183 5.74 -14.07 7.88
C ALA A 183 5.71 -13.44 6.47
N VAL A 184 4.83 -12.45 6.25
CA VAL A 184 4.73 -11.76 4.96
C VAL A 184 5.95 -10.85 4.76
N PRO A 185 6.64 -10.92 3.62
CA PRO A 185 7.79 -10.07 3.32
C PRO A 185 7.35 -8.64 2.94
N GLU A 186 6.61 -7.97 3.82
CA GLU A 186 5.97 -6.66 3.61
C GLU A 186 6.99 -5.58 3.24
N ASN A 187 8.13 -5.52 3.92
CA ASN A 187 9.22 -4.60 3.58
C ASN A 187 9.70 -4.75 2.11
N SER A 188 9.81 -5.98 1.61
CA SER A 188 10.22 -6.25 0.22
C SER A 188 9.10 -5.91 -0.76
N LEU A 189 7.85 -6.23 -0.41
CA LEU A 189 6.69 -5.90 -1.23
C LEU A 189 6.51 -4.39 -1.35
N LYS A 190 6.58 -3.61 -0.26
CA LYS A 190 6.52 -2.14 -0.32
C LYS A 190 7.69 -1.53 -1.08
N PHE A 191 8.87 -2.17 -1.08
CA PHE A 191 10.00 -1.74 -1.92
C PHE A 191 9.69 -1.93 -3.41
N VAL A 192 9.25 -3.13 -3.82
CA VAL A 192 8.94 -3.46 -5.22
C VAL A 192 7.75 -2.66 -5.71
N VAL A 193 6.66 -2.62 -4.94
CA VAL A 193 5.47 -1.85 -5.29
C VAL A 193 5.79 -0.36 -5.31
N GLY A 194 6.58 0.15 -4.36
CA GLY A 194 7.06 1.54 -4.38
C GLY A 194 7.83 1.88 -5.67
N LEU A 195 8.73 1.00 -6.12
CA LEU A 195 9.43 1.15 -7.40
C LEU A 195 8.47 1.18 -8.60
N LEU A 196 7.51 0.25 -8.64
CA LEU A 196 6.53 0.16 -9.72
C LEU A 196 5.63 1.39 -9.78
N LEU A 197 5.10 1.84 -8.64
CA LEU A 197 4.26 3.04 -8.55
C LEU A 197 5.04 4.29 -8.95
N SER A 198 6.31 4.43 -8.51
CA SER A 198 7.15 5.56 -8.92
C SER A 198 7.48 5.53 -10.41
N ALA A 199 7.81 4.36 -10.98
CA ALA A 199 8.13 4.23 -12.40
C ALA A 199 6.92 4.58 -13.28
N PHE A 200 5.77 3.99 -12.94
CA PHE A 200 4.52 4.22 -13.65
C PHE A 200 4.03 5.66 -13.48
N GLY A 201 4.20 6.23 -12.28
CA GLY A 201 3.90 7.64 -12.02
C GLY A 201 4.72 8.59 -12.90
N ILE A 202 6.03 8.36 -13.03
CA ILE A 202 6.90 9.17 -13.91
C ILE A 202 6.46 9.03 -15.36
N PHE A 203 6.21 7.80 -15.82
CA PHE A 203 5.74 7.52 -17.18
C PHE A 203 4.44 8.28 -17.49
N TRP A 204 3.45 8.21 -16.60
CA TRP A 204 2.17 8.91 -16.74
C TRP A 204 2.26 10.43 -16.63
N VAL A 205 3.13 10.96 -15.78
CA VAL A 205 3.36 12.41 -15.75
C VAL A 205 3.93 12.88 -17.08
N GLY A 206 4.83 12.11 -17.69
CA GLY A 206 5.35 12.40 -19.03
C GLY A 206 4.26 12.39 -20.11
N GLU A 207 3.48 11.33 -20.17
CA GLU A 207 2.34 11.21 -21.11
C GLU A 207 1.32 12.36 -20.91
N GLY A 208 0.99 12.66 -19.66
CA GLY A 208 0.01 13.70 -19.33
C GLY A 208 0.44 15.13 -19.66
N ILE A 209 1.75 15.38 -19.85
CA ILE A 209 2.27 16.67 -20.35
C ILE A 209 2.60 16.64 -21.86
N GLY A 210 2.30 15.53 -22.54
CA GLY A 210 2.54 15.35 -23.98
C GLY A 210 3.99 15.03 -24.34
N ALA A 211 4.75 14.38 -23.45
CA ALA A 211 6.11 13.93 -23.74
C ALA A 211 6.09 12.63 -24.55
N ASP A 212 6.74 12.63 -25.71
CA ASP A 212 6.91 11.42 -26.52
C ASP A 212 7.99 10.51 -25.91
N TRP A 213 7.59 9.37 -25.36
CA TRP A 213 8.54 8.41 -24.80
C TRP A 213 9.25 7.60 -25.89
N PRO A 214 10.60 7.49 -25.86
CA PRO A 214 11.31 6.68 -26.83
C PRO A 214 10.98 5.18 -26.64
N GLY A 215 10.39 4.58 -27.67
CA GLY A 215 9.95 3.18 -27.64
C GLY A 215 8.59 2.96 -26.96
N ASP A 216 7.77 4.02 -26.86
CA ASP A 216 6.42 3.99 -26.29
C ASP A 216 6.43 3.37 -24.87
N ASP A 217 5.65 2.30 -24.66
CA ASP A 217 5.53 1.58 -23.39
C ASP A 217 6.84 0.95 -22.89
N LEU A 218 7.83 0.71 -23.77
CA LEU A 218 9.13 0.13 -23.37
C LEU A 218 9.94 1.09 -22.49
N SER A 219 9.68 2.39 -22.60
CA SER A 219 10.28 3.41 -21.74
C SER A 219 9.99 3.18 -20.25
N LEU A 220 8.84 2.58 -19.91
CA LEU A 220 8.50 2.21 -18.53
C LEU A 220 9.53 1.24 -17.92
N LEU A 221 10.03 0.29 -18.70
CA LEU A 221 11.08 -0.64 -18.24
C LEU A 221 12.40 0.08 -18.01
N ALA A 222 12.73 1.06 -18.86
CA ALA A 222 13.92 1.89 -18.70
C ALA A 222 13.83 2.77 -17.43
N ILE A 223 12.68 3.42 -17.21
CA ILE A 223 12.41 4.23 -16.01
C ILE A 223 12.53 3.35 -14.76
N LEU A 224 11.90 2.17 -14.77
CA LEU A 224 11.97 1.21 -13.68
C LEU A 224 13.41 0.77 -13.41
N ALA A 225 14.18 0.47 -14.46
CA ALA A 225 15.59 0.08 -14.33
C ALA A 225 16.43 1.20 -13.70
N VAL A 226 16.25 2.45 -14.14
CA VAL A 226 16.95 3.61 -13.57
C VAL A 226 16.60 3.80 -12.10
N LEU A 227 15.32 3.75 -11.74
CA LEU A 227 14.86 3.85 -10.35
C LEU A 227 15.38 2.70 -9.48
N ALA A 228 15.40 1.47 -10.02
CA ALA A 228 15.93 0.31 -9.33
C ALA A 228 17.43 0.48 -9.04
N VAL A 229 18.22 0.82 -10.06
CA VAL A 229 19.67 1.07 -9.92
C VAL A 229 19.92 2.17 -8.88
N PHE A 230 19.19 3.29 -8.96
CA PHE A 230 19.30 4.36 -7.98
C PHE A 230 18.95 3.88 -6.56
N SER A 231 17.87 3.12 -6.41
CA SER A 231 17.42 2.63 -5.10
C SER A 231 18.41 1.65 -4.48
N PHE A 232 18.96 0.72 -5.27
CA PHE A 232 19.99 -0.20 -4.81
C PHE A 232 21.31 0.52 -4.47
N ALA A 233 21.71 1.51 -5.27
CA ALA A 233 22.86 2.35 -4.97
C ALA A 233 22.66 3.12 -3.65
N ALA A 234 21.48 3.73 -3.47
CA ALA A 234 21.13 4.46 -2.25
C ALA A 234 21.15 3.55 -1.01
N VAL A 235 20.56 2.34 -1.09
CA VAL A 235 20.63 1.35 0.00
C VAL A 235 22.08 1.00 0.34
N ARG A 236 22.92 0.74 -0.66
CA ARG A 236 24.33 0.38 -0.46
C ARG A 236 25.11 1.52 0.19
N MET A 237 24.98 2.74 -0.33
CA MET A 237 25.66 3.92 0.19
C MET A 237 25.24 4.24 1.63
N LEU A 238 23.94 4.22 1.91
CA LEU A 238 23.41 4.46 3.25
C LEU A 238 23.86 3.37 4.23
N ARG A 239 23.83 2.10 3.82
CA ARG A 239 24.31 0.99 4.67
C ARG A 239 25.80 1.15 5.01
N GLN A 240 26.63 1.52 4.03
CA GLN A 240 28.05 1.79 4.25
C GLN A 240 28.26 2.95 5.22
N TYR A 241 27.52 4.05 5.04
CA TYR A 241 27.57 5.20 5.93
C TYR A 241 27.17 4.83 7.36
N PHE A 242 26.07 4.09 7.52
CA PHE A 242 25.56 3.67 8.83
C PHE A 242 26.59 2.81 9.58
N ASN A 243 27.16 1.80 8.91
CA ASN A 243 28.16 0.93 9.52
C ASN A 243 29.42 1.70 9.94
N ALA A 244 29.92 2.59 9.09
CA ALA A 244 31.10 3.39 9.39
C ALA A 244 30.92 4.31 10.62
N HIS A 245 29.71 4.83 10.86
CA HIS A 245 29.44 5.71 12.01
C HIS A 245 29.01 4.94 13.27
N ALA A 246 28.44 3.73 13.11
CA ALA A 246 28.16 2.84 14.23
C ALA A 246 29.46 2.29 14.85
N GLU A 247 30.47 1.97 14.04
CA GLU A 247 31.79 1.54 14.52
C GLU A 247 32.58 2.62 15.26
N VAL A 248 32.35 3.90 14.94
CA VAL A 248 33.02 5.04 15.61
C VAL A 248 32.38 5.38 16.97
N ALA A 249 31.12 4.97 17.18
CA ALA A 249 30.37 5.25 18.41
C ALA A 249 30.41 4.10 19.45
N ALA A 250 30.96 2.93 19.08
CA ALA A 250 31.10 1.75 19.93
C ALA A 250 32.49 1.70 20.59
#